data_AF-A0A634QYH8-F1
#
_entry.id   AF-A0A634QYH8-F1
#
_cell.length_a   1.000
_cell.length_b   1.000
_cell.length_c   1.000
_cell.angle_alpha   90.00
_cell.angle_beta   90.00
_cell.angle_gamma   90.00
#
_symmetry.space_group_name_H-M   'P 1'
#
loop_
_entity.id
_entity.type
_entity.pdbx_description
1 polymer ?
#
loop_
_entity_poly.entity_id
_entity_poly.type
_entity_poly.pdbx_seq_one_letter_code
_entity_poly.pdbx_strand_id
1 'polypeptide(L)'
;MTKPALTTKKPRKQHTPEFRQEALKLAKRIGVAAAARELSLYKSQLHNWRSKQQNQLSSSEREQEMSAEIARLKRQLAERDEELAILQNGRDILREAPEMKYVFIEKHQAEFNIKAMCRVFQVARSGWYVWHQRRHQINRRQRFRLVCDNVVREAFSDAKQRYGAPRLTDELRAQGYQFNVKTVAASLRRQGLRAKASRRFRPVSYRKHDLPVSENLLKQDF
;
A
#
# COMPACT_ATOMS: atom_id res chain seq x y z
N MET A 1 40.86 75.29 34.43
CA MET A 1 39.59 74.69 33.96
C MET A 1 39.52 74.80 32.44
N THR A 2 39.90 73.74 31.72
CA THR A 2 39.88 73.66 30.25
C THR A 2 38.50 73.20 29.77
N LYS A 3 37.81 74.03 28.99
CA LYS A 3 36.50 73.71 28.39
C LYS A 3 36.66 72.54 27.40
N PRO A 4 35.81 71.50 27.44
CA PRO A 4 35.83 70.43 26.44
C PRO A 4 35.25 70.96 25.12
N ALA A 5 35.98 70.74 24.02
CA ALA A 5 35.55 71.08 22.68
C ALA A 5 34.39 70.14 22.25
N LEU A 6 33.22 70.72 21.98
CA LEU A 6 32.08 70.01 21.41
C LEU A 6 32.39 69.66 19.94
N THR A 7 32.84 68.44 19.68
CA THR A 7 32.98 67.94 18.30
C THR A 7 31.62 67.57 17.74
N THR A 8 31.01 68.44 16.94
CA THR A 8 29.82 68.13 16.15
C THR A 8 30.19 67.18 15.01
N LYS A 9 29.93 65.88 15.18
CA LYS A 9 30.15 64.88 14.13
C LYS A 9 29.14 65.09 13.00
N LYS A 10 29.62 65.39 11.79
CA LYS A 10 28.78 65.47 10.58
C LYS A 10 28.06 64.12 10.34
N PRO A 11 26.74 64.11 10.08
CA PRO A 11 26.01 62.89 9.79
C PRO A 11 26.53 62.25 8.51
N ARG A 12 26.81 60.94 8.55
CA ARG A 12 27.28 60.19 7.38
C ARG A 12 26.15 60.09 6.36
N LYS A 13 26.42 60.49 5.11
CA LYS A 13 25.50 60.28 4.00
C LYS A 13 25.22 58.78 3.83
N GLN A 14 23.98 58.37 4.01
CA GLN A 14 23.54 56.99 3.78
C GLN A 14 22.95 56.89 2.37
N HIS A 15 23.39 55.90 1.62
CA HIS A 15 22.87 55.62 0.27
C HIS A 15 21.87 54.46 0.32
N THR A 16 20.78 54.56 -0.44
CA THR A 16 19.78 53.49 -0.60
C THR A 16 20.39 52.26 -1.27
N PRO A 17 19.85 51.05 -1.03
CA PRO A 17 20.37 49.82 -1.64
C PRO A 17 20.26 49.84 -3.18
N GLU A 18 19.18 50.40 -3.72
CA GLU A 18 18.96 50.56 -5.17
C GLU A 18 20.03 51.44 -5.80
N PHE A 19 20.31 52.61 -5.20
CA PHE A 19 21.36 53.51 -5.67
C PHE A 19 22.74 52.83 -5.65
N ARG A 20 23.05 52.03 -4.61
CA ARG A 20 24.33 51.28 -4.56
C ARG A 20 24.40 50.25 -5.69
N GLN A 21 23.30 49.59 -6.03
CA GLN A 21 23.26 48.63 -7.14
C GLN A 21 23.43 49.30 -8.50
N GLU A 22 22.76 50.43 -8.73
CA GLU A 22 22.92 51.21 -9.97
C GLU A 22 24.32 51.80 -10.09
N ALA A 23 24.88 52.32 -9.01
CA ALA A 23 26.26 52.82 -8.98
C ALA A 23 27.29 51.73 -9.30
N LEU A 24 27.07 50.48 -8.82
CA LEU A 24 27.90 49.33 -9.16
C LEU A 24 27.71 48.87 -10.62
N LYS A 25 26.50 48.96 -11.18
CA LYS A 25 26.23 48.70 -12.62
C LYS A 25 26.92 49.74 -13.50
N LEU A 26 26.84 51.01 -13.14
CA LEU A 26 27.53 52.11 -13.81
C LEU A 26 29.06 51.91 -13.76
N ALA A 27 29.60 51.57 -12.58
CA ALA A 27 31.01 51.28 -12.41
C ALA A 27 31.51 50.08 -13.24
N LYS A 28 30.66 49.08 -13.53
CA LYS A 28 30.97 47.98 -14.46
C LYS A 28 31.06 48.45 -15.92
N ARG A 29 30.25 49.43 -16.33
CA ARG A 29 30.18 49.91 -17.72
C ARG A 29 31.30 50.92 -18.06
N ILE A 30 31.56 51.87 -17.17
CA ILE A 30 32.44 53.02 -17.43
C ILE A 30 33.74 52.98 -16.60
N GLY A 31 33.85 52.02 -15.67
CA GLY A 31 34.96 51.90 -14.74
C GLY A 31 34.74 52.66 -13.42
N VAL A 32 35.30 52.12 -12.33
CA VAL A 32 35.11 52.63 -10.95
C VAL A 32 35.54 54.10 -10.79
N ALA A 33 36.62 54.51 -11.48
CA ALA A 33 37.16 55.86 -11.38
C ALA A 33 36.34 56.93 -12.12
N ALA A 34 35.64 56.56 -13.19
CA ALA A 34 34.74 57.46 -13.93
C ALA A 34 33.38 57.56 -13.20
N ALA A 35 32.80 56.41 -12.81
CA ALA A 35 31.54 56.36 -12.06
C ALA A 35 31.61 57.09 -10.71
N ALA A 36 32.75 57.03 -10.01
CA ALA A 36 32.97 57.79 -8.77
C ALA A 36 32.90 59.31 -8.99
N ARG A 37 33.43 59.81 -10.13
CA ARG A 37 33.41 61.23 -10.48
C ARG A 37 32.01 61.70 -10.86
N GLU A 38 31.30 60.94 -11.69
CA GLU A 38 29.93 61.24 -12.10
C GLU A 38 28.95 61.28 -10.92
N LEU A 39 29.08 60.33 -9.98
CA LEU A 39 28.17 60.23 -8.82
C LEU A 39 28.63 61.05 -7.61
N SER A 40 29.74 61.80 -7.73
CA SER A 40 30.36 62.53 -6.61
C SER A 40 30.60 61.65 -5.37
N LEU A 41 31.09 60.44 -5.60
CA LEU A 41 31.43 59.44 -4.58
C LEU A 41 32.94 59.24 -4.50
N TYR A 42 33.41 58.78 -3.34
CA TYR A 42 34.81 58.39 -3.21
C TYR A 42 35.04 56.96 -3.74
N LYS A 43 36.17 56.72 -4.43
CA LYS A 43 36.49 55.42 -5.05
C LYS A 43 36.41 54.24 -4.07
N SER A 44 36.87 54.41 -2.82
CA SER A 44 36.79 53.34 -1.81
C SER A 44 35.36 52.97 -1.44
N GLN A 45 34.37 53.85 -1.58
CA GLN A 45 32.97 53.50 -1.32
C GLN A 45 32.48 52.45 -2.33
N LEU A 46 32.81 52.62 -3.61
CA LEU A 46 32.49 51.65 -4.66
C LEU A 46 33.26 50.32 -4.48
N HIS A 47 34.54 50.37 -4.12
CA HIS A 47 35.32 49.15 -3.80
C HIS A 47 34.73 48.39 -2.60
N ASN A 48 34.38 49.10 -1.53
CA ASN A 48 33.79 48.52 -0.33
C ASN A 48 32.39 47.94 -0.61
N TRP A 49 31.57 48.60 -1.43
CA TRP A 49 30.25 48.07 -1.82
C TRP A 49 30.39 46.83 -2.71
N ARG A 50 31.35 46.81 -3.64
CA ARG A 50 31.63 45.63 -4.47
C ARG A 50 32.11 44.46 -3.63
N SER A 51 33.06 44.68 -2.72
CA SER A 51 33.55 43.67 -1.77
C SER A 51 32.43 43.14 -0.88
N LYS A 52 31.57 44.03 -0.36
CA LYS A 52 30.41 43.65 0.46
C LYS A 52 29.37 42.85 -0.33
N GLN A 53 29.08 43.22 -1.58
CA GLN A 53 28.18 42.47 -2.46
C GLN A 53 28.75 41.09 -2.79
N GLN A 54 30.05 41.00 -3.07
CA GLN A 54 30.72 39.74 -3.38
C GLN A 54 30.75 38.80 -2.15
N ASN A 55 31.02 39.32 -0.96
CA ASN A 55 30.93 38.54 0.28
C ASN A 55 29.50 38.10 0.60
N GLN A 56 28.49 38.94 0.32
CA GLN A 56 27.08 38.55 0.51
C GLN A 56 26.65 37.44 -0.45
N LEU A 57 27.06 37.52 -1.72
CA LEU A 57 26.80 36.47 -2.71
C LEU A 57 27.48 35.15 -2.29
N SER A 58 28.77 35.19 -1.95
CA SER A 58 29.51 34.01 -1.50
C SER A 58 28.96 33.42 -0.20
N SER A 59 28.53 34.25 0.77
CA SER A 59 27.85 33.78 1.98
C SER A 59 26.53 33.09 1.64
N SER A 60 25.74 33.68 0.75
CA SER A 60 24.45 33.12 0.33
C SER A 60 24.61 31.80 -0.42
N GLU A 61 25.60 31.67 -1.29
CA GLU A 61 25.94 30.42 -1.99
C GLU A 61 26.31 29.33 -0.98
N ARG A 62 27.19 29.64 -0.01
CA ARG A 62 27.59 28.70 1.04
C ARG A 62 26.43 28.28 1.94
N GLU A 63 25.54 29.21 2.28
CA GLU A 63 24.32 28.93 3.05
C GLU A 63 23.37 28.00 2.27
N GLN A 64 23.23 28.21 0.96
CA GLN A 64 22.45 27.34 0.09
C GLN A 64 23.05 25.94 0.03
N GLU A 65 24.36 25.80 -0.17
CA GLU A 65 25.06 24.52 -0.16
C GLU A 65 24.88 23.79 1.18
N MET A 66 25.07 24.50 2.29
CA MET A 66 24.86 23.94 3.63
C MET A 66 23.41 23.51 3.85
N SER A 67 22.43 24.29 3.38
CA SER A 67 21.02 23.94 3.48
C SER A 67 20.67 22.70 2.65
N ALA A 68 21.27 22.56 1.46
CA ALA A 68 21.08 21.40 0.60
C ALA A 68 21.69 20.14 1.24
N GLU A 69 22.86 20.26 1.86
CA GLU A 69 23.50 19.15 2.57
C GLU A 69 22.73 18.76 3.84
N ILE A 70 22.23 19.73 4.61
CA ILE A 70 21.33 19.46 5.75
C ILE A 70 20.08 18.71 5.28
N ALA A 71 19.47 19.14 4.17
CA ALA A 71 18.30 18.46 3.62
C ALA A 71 18.65 17.03 3.17
N ARG A 72 19.82 16.81 2.57
CA ARG A 72 20.32 15.49 2.18
C ARG A 72 20.53 14.59 3.39
N LEU A 73 21.26 15.06 4.41
CA LEU A 73 21.55 14.32 5.63
C LEU A 73 20.28 13.98 6.40
N LYS A 74 19.34 14.92 6.51
CA LYS A 74 18.02 14.65 7.12
C LYS A 74 17.25 13.55 6.40
N ARG A 75 17.29 13.52 5.06
CA ARG A 75 16.67 12.43 4.28
C ARG A 75 17.36 11.09 4.54
N GLN A 76 18.69 11.07 4.61
CA GLN A 76 19.44 9.85 4.90
C GLN A 76 19.13 9.33 6.30
N LEU A 77 19.06 10.21 7.31
CA LEU A 77 18.68 9.82 8.68
C LEU A 77 17.27 9.23 8.70
N ALA A 78 16.29 9.88 8.09
CA ALA A 78 14.93 9.35 8.00
C ALA A 78 14.86 7.97 7.34
N GLU A 79 15.64 7.75 6.27
CA GLU A 79 15.71 6.43 5.61
C GLU A 79 16.35 5.36 6.52
N ARG A 80 17.41 5.70 7.28
CA ARG A 80 18.04 4.78 8.23
C ARG A 80 17.13 4.47 9.41
N ASP A 81 16.46 5.49 9.97
CA ASP A 81 15.52 5.35 11.08
C ASP A 81 14.35 4.43 10.70
N GLU A 82 13.83 4.57 9.48
CA GLU A 82 12.82 3.69 8.93
C GLU A 82 13.33 2.24 8.79
N GLU A 83 14.53 2.04 8.22
CA GLU A 83 15.14 0.70 8.10
C GLU A 83 15.36 0.02 9.47
N LEU A 84 15.78 0.78 10.49
CA LEU A 84 15.94 0.29 11.86
C LEU A 84 14.59 -0.07 12.49
N ALA A 85 13.55 0.74 12.31
CA ALA A 85 12.21 0.45 12.80
C ALA A 85 11.65 -0.83 12.16
N ILE A 86 11.85 -1.02 10.85
CA ILE A 86 11.46 -2.27 10.15
C ILE A 86 12.20 -3.47 10.74
N LEU A 87 13.52 -3.36 10.96
CA LEU A 87 14.31 -4.43 11.56
C LEU A 87 13.82 -4.80 12.96
N GLN A 88 13.49 -3.80 13.79
CA GLN A 88 12.99 -4.03 15.14
C GLN A 88 11.67 -4.81 15.13
N ASN A 89 10.76 -4.48 14.20
CA ASN A 89 9.45 -5.13 14.07
C ASN A 89 9.51 -6.48 13.33
N GLY A 90 10.48 -6.67 12.43
CA GLY A 90 10.53 -7.79 11.49
C GLY A 90 11.71 -8.74 11.68
N ARG A 91 12.50 -8.61 12.76
CA ARG A 91 13.76 -9.37 12.96
C ARG A 91 13.60 -10.88 12.79
N ASP A 92 12.50 -11.45 13.27
CA ASP A 92 12.28 -12.90 13.26
C ASP A 92 11.95 -13.42 11.85
N ILE A 93 11.44 -12.54 10.98
CA ILE A 93 10.98 -12.86 9.62
C ILE A 93 12.15 -12.84 8.61
N LEU A 94 13.30 -12.29 9.00
CA LEU A 94 14.49 -12.24 8.13
C LEU A 94 14.97 -13.64 7.69
N ARG A 95 14.79 -14.64 8.55
CA ARG A 95 15.20 -16.03 8.32
C ARG A 95 14.15 -16.88 7.59
N GLU A 96 12.95 -16.33 7.44
CA GLU A 96 11.80 -17.05 6.89
C GLU A 96 11.79 -17.06 5.35
N ALA A 97 10.92 -17.90 4.81
CA ALA A 97 10.66 -17.95 3.37
C ALA A 97 10.20 -16.58 2.82
N PRO A 98 10.46 -16.28 1.53
CA PRO A 98 10.04 -15.03 0.90
C PRO A 98 8.54 -14.72 1.05
N GLU A 99 7.70 -15.75 1.11
CA GLU A 99 6.25 -15.62 1.30
C GLU A 99 5.90 -14.95 2.64
N MET A 100 6.58 -15.34 3.72
CA MET A 100 6.37 -14.73 5.04
C MET A 100 6.85 -13.29 5.09
N LYS A 101 7.96 -12.98 4.39
CA LYS A 101 8.46 -11.62 4.20
C LYS A 101 7.42 -10.76 3.46
N TYR A 102 6.78 -11.29 2.42
CA TYR A 102 5.74 -10.57 1.71
C TYR A 102 4.46 -10.35 2.52
N VAL A 103 4.07 -11.32 3.38
CA VAL A 103 2.96 -11.15 4.34
C VAL A 103 3.26 -10.01 5.31
N PHE A 104 4.49 -9.92 5.83
CA PHE A 104 4.88 -8.80 6.69
C PHE A 104 4.77 -7.46 5.96
N ILE A 105 5.29 -7.39 4.73
CA ILE A 105 5.21 -6.17 3.90
C ILE A 105 3.75 -5.77 3.67
N GLU A 106 2.85 -6.73 3.39
CA GLU A 106 1.42 -6.46 3.22
C GLU A 106 0.77 -5.91 4.51
N LYS A 107 1.15 -6.43 5.68
CA LYS A 107 0.62 -5.98 6.97
C LYS A 107 1.09 -4.58 7.36
N HIS A 108 2.35 -4.24 7.08
CA HIS A 108 2.96 -2.99 7.50
C HIS A 108 3.09 -1.95 6.36
N GLN A 109 2.41 -2.14 5.23
CA GLN A 109 2.45 -1.21 4.08
C GLN A 109 1.93 0.21 4.38
N ALA A 110 1.13 0.37 5.43
CA ALA A 110 0.62 1.67 5.88
C ALA A 110 1.61 2.40 6.81
N GLU A 111 2.54 1.66 7.43
CA GLU A 111 3.49 2.17 8.42
C GLU A 111 4.86 2.45 7.79
N PHE A 112 5.28 1.62 6.84
CA PHE A 112 6.60 1.70 6.21
C PHE A 112 6.52 1.68 4.68
N ASN A 113 7.54 2.25 4.06
CA ASN A 113 7.71 2.22 2.63
C ASN A 113 8.09 0.80 2.16
N ILE A 114 7.34 0.29 1.18
CA ILE A 114 7.59 -1.01 0.53
C ILE A 114 9.04 -1.11 0.03
N LYS A 115 9.61 -0.03 -0.51
CA LYS A 115 11.01 -0.02 -0.98
C LYS A 115 11.99 -0.27 0.17
N ALA A 116 11.78 0.37 1.32
CA ALA A 116 12.62 0.20 2.50
C ALA A 116 12.49 -1.23 3.04
N MET A 117 11.26 -1.73 3.20
CA MET A 117 11.02 -3.11 3.65
C MET A 117 11.64 -4.15 2.72
N CYS A 118 11.50 -4.01 1.39
CA CYS A 118 12.13 -4.92 0.43
C CYS A 118 13.66 -4.92 0.55
N ARG A 119 14.27 -3.75 0.79
CA ARG A 119 15.72 -3.65 1.01
C ARG A 119 16.14 -4.35 2.29
N VAL A 120 15.44 -4.12 3.40
CA VAL A 120 15.71 -4.76 4.70
C VAL A 120 15.58 -6.28 4.63
N PHE A 121 14.52 -6.79 4.01
CA PHE A 121 14.27 -8.23 3.89
C PHE A 121 15.06 -8.93 2.77
N GLN A 122 15.83 -8.17 1.99
CA GLN A 122 16.59 -8.63 0.82
C GLN A 122 15.72 -9.37 -0.21
N VAL A 123 14.53 -8.82 -0.49
CA VAL A 123 13.61 -9.37 -1.50
C VAL A 123 13.38 -8.40 -2.64
N ALA A 124 13.13 -8.93 -3.84
CA ALA A 124 12.83 -8.10 -5.00
C ALA A 124 11.44 -7.45 -4.87
N ARG A 125 11.35 -6.15 -5.12
CA ARG A 125 10.09 -5.39 -5.10
C ARG A 125 9.07 -5.93 -6.12
N SER A 126 9.53 -6.34 -7.30
CA SER A 126 8.69 -6.98 -8.32
C SER A 126 8.10 -8.31 -7.83
N GLY A 127 8.85 -9.06 -7.02
CA GLY A 127 8.38 -10.30 -6.40
C GLY A 127 7.19 -10.07 -5.48
N TRP A 128 7.23 -9.01 -4.66
CA TRP A 128 6.11 -8.64 -3.79
C TRP A 128 4.84 -8.32 -4.58
N TYR A 129 4.92 -7.46 -5.61
CA TYR A 129 3.75 -7.11 -6.42
C TYR A 129 3.14 -8.34 -7.12
N VAL A 130 3.98 -9.22 -7.66
CA VAL A 130 3.51 -10.48 -8.29
C VAL A 130 2.85 -11.39 -7.26
N TRP A 131 3.43 -11.53 -6.06
CA TRP A 131 2.86 -12.32 -4.97
C TRP A 131 1.52 -11.74 -4.51
N HIS A 132 1.44 -10.43 -4.28
CA HIS A 132 0.24 -9.73 -3.83
C HIS A 132 -0.88 -9.86 -4.89
N GLN A 133 -0.55 -9.69 -6.17
CA GLN A 133 -1.49 -9.92 -7.25
C GLN A 133 -2.00 -11.37 -7.29
N ARG A 134 -1.11 -12.37 -7.17
CA ARG A 134 -1.50 -13.79 -7.14
C ARG A 134 -2.37 -14.14 -5.94
N ARG A 135 -2.12 -13.51 -4.78
CA ARG A 135 -2.87 -13.74 -3.54
C ARG A 135 -4.33 -13.34 -3.66
N HIS A 136 -4.62 -12.25 -4.38
CA HIS A 136 -5.98 -11.78 -4.61
C HIS A 136 -6.65 -12.39 -5.86
N GLN A 137 -5.88 -13.05 -6.73
CA GLN A 137 -6.42 -13.68 -7.93
C GLN A 137 -6.84 -15.12 -7.68
N ILE A 138 -8.12 -15.41 -7.95
CA ILE A 138 -8.63 -16.78 -7.90
C ILE A 138 -7.92 -17.60 -8.98
N ASN A 139 -7.12 -18.57 -8.55
CA ASN A 139 -6.42 -19.51 -9.44
C ASN A 139 -7.44 -20.27 -10.30
N ARG A 140 -7.09 -20.66 -11.53
CA ARG A 140 -7.90 -21.52 -12.41
C ARG A 140 -8.53 -22.71 -11.67
N ARG A 141 -7.76 -23.37 -10.80
CA ARG A 141 -8.28 -24.50 -9.99
C ARG A 141 -9.36 -24.06 -8.98
N GLN A 142 -9.18 -22.90 -8.36
CA GLN A 142 -10.16 -22.34 -7.43
C GLN A 142 -11.40 -21.84 -8.19
N ARG A 143 -11.25 -21.22 -9.37
CA ARG A 143 -12.38 -20.85 -10.24
C ARG A 143 -13.19 -22.07 -10.64
N PHE A 144 -12.52 -23.12 -11.11
CA PHE A 144 -13.17 -24.40 -11.41
C PHE A 144 -13.92 -24.97 -10.20
N ARG A 145 -13.30 -24.95 -9.02
CA ARG A 145 -13.96 -25.40 -7.78
C ARG A 145 -15.20 -24.57 -7.47
N LEU A 146 -15.14 -23.24 -7.60
CA LEU A 146 -16.28 -22.36 -7.35
C LEU A 146 -17.44 -22.64 -8.31
N VAL A 147 -17.14 -22.78 -9.60
CA VAL A 147 -18.15 -23.16 -10.62
C VAL A 147 -18.75 -24.52 -10.29
N CYS A 148 -17.91 -25.53 -10.06
CA CYS A 148 -18.39 -26.87 -9.69
C CYS A 148 -19.23 -26.84 -8.41
N ASP A 149 -18.81 -26.10 -7.38
CA ASP A 149 -19.51 -26.02 -6.11
C ASP A 149 -20.88 -25.36 -6.26
N ASN A 150 -20.98 -24.30 -7.06
CA ASN A 150 -22.25 -23.63 -7.35
C ASN A 150 -23.22 -24.56 -8.08
N VAL A 151 -22.78 -25.20 -9.17
CA VAL A 151 -23.64 -26.07 -9.99
C VAL A 151 -24.07 -27.31 -9.20
N VAL A 152 -23.16 -27.93 -8.43
CA VAL A 152 -23.50 -29.08 -7.58
C VAL A 152 -24.51 -28.71 -6.50
N ARG A 153 -24.41 -27.51 -5.91
CA ARG A 153 -25.34 -27.03 -4.89
C ARG A 153 -26.74 -26.80 -5.47
N GLU A 154 -26.82 -26.22 -6.66
CA GLU A 154 -28.08 -26.00 -7.38
C GLU A 154 -28.77 -27.34 -7.69
N ALA A 155 -28.08 -28.27 -8.35
CA ALA A 155 -28.61 -29.60 -8.64
C ALA A 155 -29.01 -30.36 -7.36
N PHE A 156 -28.24 -30.23 -6.27
CA PHE A 156 -28.59 -30.83 -4.98
C PHE A 156 -29.87 -30.24 -4.37
N SER A 157 -30.10 -28.93 -4.54
CA SER A 157 -31.32 -28.26 -4.12
C SER A 157 -32.53 -28.73 -4.94
N ASP A 158 -32.38 -28.79 -6.26
CA ASP A 158 -33.43 -29.23 -7.20
C ASP A 158 -33.85 -30.68 -6.95
N ALA A 159 -32.88 -31.54 -6.64
CA ALA A 159 -33.10 -32.92 -6.22
C ALA A 159 -33.78 -33.05 -4.83
N LYS A 160 -34.11 -31.94 -4.17
CA LYS A 160 -34.65 -31.86 -2.81
C LYS A 160 -33.74 -32.55 -1.79
N GLN A 161 -32.43 -32.44 -1.99
CA GLN A 161 -31.39 -33.03 -1.15
C GLN A 161 -31.41 -34.57 -1.09
N ARG A 162 -32.12 -35.26 -1.99
CA ARG A 162 -32.22 -36.74 -1.97
C ARG A 162 -31.05 -37.43 -2.65
N TYR A 163 -30.40 -36.75 -3.59
CA TYR A 163 -29.38 -37.36 -4.43
C TYR A 163 -27.98 -37.18 -3.85
N GLY A 164 -27.21 -38.27 -3.88
CA GLY A 164 -25.79 -38.28 -3.57
C GLY A 164 -24.94 -38.10 -4.83
N ALA A 165 -23.61 -38.15 -4.66
CA ALA A 165 -22.66 -37.89 -5.74
C ALA A 165 -22.91 -38.68 -7.05
N PRO A 166 -23.27 -39.99 -7.05
CA PRO A 166 -23.50 -40.72 -8.29
C PRO A 166 -24.67 -40.13 -9.10
N ARG A 167 -25.86 -40.01 -8.49
CA ARG A 167 -27.07 -39.51 -9.16
C ARG A 167 -26.95 -38.04 -9.59
N LEU A 168 -26.33 -37.21 -8.75
CA LEU A 168 -26.02 -35.83 -9.13
C LEU A 168 -25.08 -35.75 -10.33
N THR A 169 -24.14 -36.69 -10.46
CA THR A 169 -23.23 -36.68 -11.62
C THR A 169 -23.97 -36.95 -12.92
N ASP A 170 -24.98 -37.83 -12.88
CA ASP A 170 -25.81 -38.13 -14.06
C ASP A 170 -26.69 -36.93 -14.45
N GLU A 171 -27.30 -36.24 -13.48
CA GLU A 171 -28.06 -35.01 -13.71
C GLU A 171 -27.18 -33.89 -14.27
N LEU A 172 -26.00 -33.68 -13.68
CA LEU A 172 -25.05 -32.68 -14.13
C LEU A 172 -24.56 -32.98 -15.56
N ARG A 173 -24.38 -34.26 -15.91
CA ARG A 173 -24.06 -34.69 -17.26
C ARG A 173 -25.19 -34.38 -18.24
N ALA A 174 -26.46 -34.58 -17.84
CA ALA A 174 -27.62 -34.22 -18.65
C ALA A 174 -27.73 -32.70 -18.87
N GLN A 175 -27.26 -31.89 -17.91
CA GLN A 175 -27.15 -30.43 -18.03
C GLN A 175 -25.91 -29.95 -18.81
N GLY A 176 -25.09 -30.88 -19.35
CA GLY A 176 -23.90 -30.56 -20.15
C GLY A 176 -22.59 -30.43 -19.35
N TYR A 177 -22.61 -30.64 -18.04
CA TYR A 177 -21.40 -30.60 -17.20
C TYR A 177 -20.71 -31.97 -17.14
N GLN A 178 -19.48 -32.05 -17.64
CA GLN A 178 -18.67 -33.27 -17.59
C GLN A 178 -17.84 -33.36 -16.31
N PHE A 179 -18.50 -33.56 -15.16
CA PHE A 179 -17.82 -33.79 -13.88
C PHE A 179 -17.66 -35.28 -13.57
N ASN A 180 -16.55 -35.65 -12.93
CA ASN A 180 -16.37 -36.99 -12.36
C ASN A 180 -17.14 -37.08 -11.03
N VAL A 181 -17.69 -38.25 -10.72
CA VAL A 181 -18.31 -38.57 -9.42
C VAL A 181 -17.43 -38.18 -8.23
N LYS A 182 -16.11 -38.37 -8.32
CA LYS A 182 -15.16 -37.96 -7.26
C LYS A 182 -15.13 -36.44 -7.07
N THR A 183 -15.24 -35.68 -8.14
CA THR A 183 -15.28 -34.21 -8.12
C THR A 183 -16.56 -33.71 -7.44
N VAL A 184 -17.70 -34.29 -7.81
CA VAL A 184 -19.01 -34.00 -7.21
C VAL A 184 -19.01 -34.40 -5.72
N ALA A 185 -18.50 -35.58 -5.38
CA ALA A 185 -18.39 -36.02 -3.99
C ALA A 185 -17.49 -35.10 -3.15
N ALA A 186 -16.37 -34.64 -3.71
CA ALA A 186 -15.49 -33.68 -3.03
C ALA A 186 -16.17 -32.31 -2.85
N SER A 187 -16.98 -31.88 -3.82
CA SER A 187 -17.79 -30.66 -3.71
C SER A 187 -18.80 -30.75 -2.57
N LEU A 188 -19.61 -31.83 -2.55
CA LEU A 188 -20.58 -32.08 -1.48
C LEU A 188 -19.91 -32.05 -0.09
N ARG A 189 -18.74 -32.69 0.06
CA ARG A 189 -17.98 -32.67 1.32
C ARG A 189 -17.51 -31.28 1.72
N ARG A 190 -16.95 -30.50 0.78
CA ARG A 190 -16.51 -29.11 1.05
C ARG A 190 -17.67 -28.22 1.51
N GLN A 191 -18.84 -28.43 0.94
CA GLN A 191 -20.05 -27.65 1.22
C GLN A 191 -20.89 -28.20 2.39
N GLY A 192 -20.49 -29.32 2.99
CA GLY A 192 -21.26 -29.96 4.06
C GLY A 192 -22.61 -30.55 3.62
N LEU A 193 -22.83 -30.71 2.31
CA LEU A 193 -24.08 -31.21 1.74
C LEU A 193 -24.13 -32.74 1.84
N ARG A 194 -25.17 -33.27 2.50
CA ARG A 194 -25.37 -34.71 2.67
C ARG A 194 -26.76 -35.11 2.20
N ALA A 195 -26.81 -36.13 1.35
CA ALA A 195 -28.08 -36.65 0.85
C ALA A 195 -28.97 -37.15 2.00
N LYS A 196 -30.24 -36.77 1.96
CA LYS A 196 -31.27 -37.25 2.87
C LYS A 196 -31.59 -38.70 2.53
N ALA A 197 -31.31 -39.60 3.46
CA ALA A 197 -31.78 -40.98 3.37
C ALA A 197 -33.30 -41.01 3.39
N SER A 198 -33.90 -41.87 2.57
CA SER A 198 -35.32 -42.16 2.69
C SER A 198 -35.60 -42.71 4.09
N ARG A 199 -36.67 -42.25 4.74
CA ARG A 199 -37.12 -42.83 6.00
C ARG A 199 -37.38 -44.32 5.76
N ARG A 200 -36.81 -45.19 6.60
CA ARG A 200 -37.12 -46.63 6.57
C ARG A 200 -38.64 -46.78 6.64
N PHE A 201 -39.20 -47.48 5.67
CA PHE A 201 -40.62 -47.82 5.69
C PHE A 201 -40.92 -48.55 7.00
N ARG A 202 -41.87 -48.01 7.77
CA ARG A 202 -42.42 -48.68 8.94
C ARG A 202 -43.84 -49.07 8.56
N PRO A 203 -44.17 -50.36 8.43
CA PRO A 203 -45.55 -50.77 8.21
C PRO A 203 -46.40 -50.20 9.34
N VAL A 204 -47.57 -49.69 9.00
CA VAL A 204 -48.54 -49.24 10.00
C VAL A 204 -48.95 -50.48 10.77
N SER A 205 -48.48 -50.63 12.01
CA SER A 205 -48.96 -51.68 12.88
C SER A 205 -50.43 -51.40 13.14
N TYR A 206 -51.32 -52.25 12.62
CA TYR A 206 -52.73 -52.20 12.94
C TYR A 206 -52.90 -52.25 14.45
N ARG A 207 -53.38 -51.16 15.06
CA ARG A 207 -53.80 -51.17 16.45
C ARG A 207 -55.26 -51.60 16.45
N LYS A 208 -55.57 -52.68 17.16
CA LYS A 208 -56.95 -53.12 17.35
C LYS A 208 -57.73 -51.95 17.94
N HIS A 209 -58.70 -51.46 17.18
CA HIS A 209 -59.56 -50.35 17.56
C HIS A 209 -60.99 -50.85 17.64
N ASP A 210 -61.79 -50.22 18.50
CA ASP A 210 -63.19 -50.60 18.69
C ASP A 210 -64.14 -49.97 17.65
N LEU A 211 -63.58 -49.30 16.62
CA LEU A 211 -64.35 -48.85 15.47
C LEU A 211 -64.80 -50.08 14.65
N PRO A 212 -66.02 -50.07 14.09
CA PRO A 212 -66.52 -51.16 13.28
C PRO A 212 -65.62 -51.40 12.07
N VAL A 213 -65.00 -52.58 12.03
CA VAL A 213 -64.21 -53.05 10.89
C VAL A 213 -65.14 -53.85 9.99
N SER A 214 -65.17 -53.55 8.70
CA SER A 214 -65.90 -54.35 7.72
C SER A 214 -65.36 -55.79 7.69
N GLU A 215 -66.27 -56.78 7.64
CA GLU A 215 -65.88 -58.18 7.59
C GLU A 215 -65.06 -58.52 6.32
N ASN A 216 -64.02 -59.34 6.48
CA ASN A 216 -63.22 -59.86 5.38
C ASN A 216 -63.96 -61.01 4.67
N LEU A 217 -64.97 -60.66 3.87
CA LEU A 217 -65.81 -61.62 3.14
C LEU A 217 -65.03 -62.52 2.17
N LEU A 218 -63.86 -62.05 1.70
CA LEU A 218 -63.02 -62.76 0.73
C LEU A 218 -61.94 -63.64 1.38
N LYS A 219 -61.82 -63.64 2.73
CA LYS A 219 -60.82 -64.41 3.49
C LYS A 219 -59.39 -64.27 2.95
N GLN A 220 -59.00 -63.06 2.57
CA GLN A 220 -57.64 -62.79 2.06
C GLN A 220 -56.65 -62.52 3.20
N ASP A 221 -55.39 -62.89 2.99
CA ASP A 221 -54.28 -62.61 3.91
C ASP A 221 -53.74 -61.19 3.65
N PHE A 222 -53.86 -60.29 4.63
CA PHE A 222 -53.43 -58.89 4.58
C PHE A 222 -52.30 -58.60 5.58
#